data_AF-A0A5V4TNH1-F1
#
_entry.id   AF-A0A5V4TNH1-F1
#
_cell.length_a   1.000
_cell.length_b   1.000
_cell.length_c   1.000
_cell.angle_alpha   90.00
_cell.angle_beta   90.00
_cell.angle_gamma   90.00
#
_symmetry.space_group_name_H-M   'P 1'
#
loop_
_entity.id
_entity.type
_entity.pdbx_description
1 polymer ?
#
loop_
_entity_poly.entity_id
_entity_poly.type
_entity_poly.pdbx_seq_one_letter_code
_entity_poly.pdbx_strand_id
1 'polypeptide(L)'
;MAEKSFNVEVQIDYLDKVSKSSALQAIAELVWNALDADAENVYVDLTESELGLSHIFIRDDGNGIPYENAEKLFSSLGGSWKKDKVLSERKSRFLHGKEGQGRFKAFSIGRYIEWNTT
;
A
#
# COMPACT_ATOMS: atom_id res chain seq x y z
N MET A 1 -7.63 1.62 -21.46
CA MET A 1 -6.78 0.43 -21.34
C MET A 1 -7.68 -0.77 -21.09
N ALA A 2 -7.31 -1.97 -21.55
CA ALA A 2 -8.08 -3.18 -21.24
C ALA A 2 -7.90 -3.57 -19.77
N GLU A 3 -8.96 -4.09 -19.14
CA GLU A 3 -8.91 -4.64 -17.79
C GLU A 3 -7.95 -5.85 -17.76
N LYS A 4 -7.07 -5.89 -16.75
CA LYS A 4 -6.18 -7.02 -16.50
C LYS A 4 -6.46 -7.57 -15.10
N SER A 5 -6.61 -8.88 -15.01
CA SER A 5 -6.74 -9.58 -13.73
C SER A 5 -5.53 -10.48 -13.53
N PHE A 6 -4.95 -10.42 -12.34
CA PHE A 6 -3.79 -11.23 -11.98
C PHE A 6 -4.11 -12.02 -10.72
N ASN A 7 -3.65 -13.27 -10.67
CA ASN A 7 -3.66 -14.04 -9.43
C ASN A 7 -2.44 -13.62 -8.62
N VAL A 8 -2.66 -13.20 -7.37
CA VAL A 8 -1.56 -12.92 -6.46
C VAL A 8 -1.00 -14.26 -5.99
N GLU A 9 0.28 -14.52 -6.25
CA GLU A 9 0.97 -15.73 -5.77
C GLU A 9 1.29 -15.58 -4.29
N VAL A 10 0.27 -15.80 -3.44
CA VAL A 10 0.45 -15.78 -1.98
C VAL A 10 0.41 -17.20 -1.44
N GLN A 11 1.37 -17.57 -0.59
CA GLN A 11 1.15 -18.69 0.32
C GLN A 11 0.08 -18.25 1.32
N ILE A 12 -1.09 -18.91 1.30
CA ILE A 12 -2.29 -18.60 2.11
C ILE A 12 -1.97 -18.17 3.55
N ASP A 13 -1.01 -18.83 4.19
CA ASP A 13 -0.51 -18.56 5.54
C ASP A 13 -0.04 -17.12 5.79
N TYR A 14 0.28 -16.40 4.72
CA TYR A 14 0.82 -15.04 4.78
C TYR A 14 -0.28 -13.97 4.83
N LEU A 15 -1.34 -14.09 4.02
CA LEU A 15 -2.50 -13.17 4.11
C LEU A 15 -3.10 -13.23 5.52
N ASP A 16 -3.14 -14.42 6.12
CA ASP A 16 -3.57 -14.63 7.51
C ASP A 16 -2.64 -14.01 8.56
N LYS A 17 -1.36 -13.80 8.25
CA LYS A 17 -0.44 -13.07 9.14
C LYS A 17 -0.58 -11.57 8.97
N VAL A 18 -0.79 -11.09 7.74
CA VAL A 18 -0.94 -9.65 7.45
C VAL A 18 -2.29 -9.11 7.89
N SER A 19 -3.34 -9.91 7.80
CA SER A 19 -4.69 -9.56 8.26
C SER A 19 -4.79 -9.43 9.79
N LYS A 20 -3.82 -9.95 10.56
CA LYS A 20 -3.77 -9.83 12.03
C LYS A 20 -3.27 -8.48 12.54
N SER A 21 -2.82 -7.59 11.65
CA SER A 21 -2.42 -6.24 12.06
C SER A 21 -3.63 -5.42 12.49
N SER A 22 -3.45 -4.53 13.48
CA SER A 22 -4.55 -3.62 13.85
C SER A 22 -4.79 -2.61 12.72
N ALA A 23 -6.03 -2.14 12.59
CA ALA A 23 -6.39 -1.13 11.58
C ALA A 23 -5.46 0.11 11.66
N LEU A 24 -5.11 0.54 12.88
CA LEU A 24 -4.18 1.66 13.08
C LEU A 24 -2.78 1.36 12.53
N GLN A 25 -2.25 0.15 12.76
CA GLN A 25 -0.95 -0.24 12.21
C GLN A 25 -0.98 -0.30 10.69
N ALA A 26 -2.07 -0.80 10.10
CA ALA A 26 -2.22 -0.83 8.66
C ALA A 26 -2.30 0.57 8.05
N ILE A 27 -3.06 1.49 8.66
CA ILE A 27 -3.12 2.90 8.24
C ILE A 27 -1.72 3.53 8.33
N ALA A 28 -1.01 3.33 9.45
CA ALA A 28 0.34 3.87 9.62
C ALA A 28 1.31 3.36 8.54
N GLU A 29 1.22 2.10 8.16
CA GLU A 29 2.03 1.50 7.10
C GLU A 29 1.72 2.07 5.72
N LEU A 30 0.45 2.37 5.45
CA LEU A 30 0.05 3.05 4.21
C LEU A 30 0.56 4.49 4.17
N VAL A 31 0.53 5.21 5.30
CA VAL A 31 1.15 6.53 5.44
C VAL A 31 2.67 6.45 5.21
N TRP A 32 3.35 5.45 5.77
CA TRP A 32 4.78 5.24 5.51
C TRP A 32 5.07 4.93 4.04
N ASN A 33 4.21 4.18 3.36
CA ASN A 33 4.37 3.94 1.92
C ASN A 33 4.25 5.22 1.09
N ALA A 34 3.34 6.14 1.46
CA ALA A 34 3.26 7.45 0.82
C ALA A 34 4.55 8.28 1.03
N LEU A 35 5.09 8.28 2.25
CA LEU A 35 6.35 8.98 2.55
C LEU A 35 7.54 8.38 1.80
N ASP A 36 7.59 7.05 1.67
CA ASP A 36 8.57 6.34 0.86
C ASP A 36 8.44 6.66 -0.65
N ALA A 37 7.25 7.07 -1.09
CA ALA A 37 6.97 7.59 -2.43
C ALA A 37 7.24 9.10 -2.56
N ASP A 38 7.97 9.70 -1.62
CA ASP A 38 8.33 11.13 -1.59
C ASP A 38 7.17 12.11 -1.37
N ALA A 39 6.01 11.65 -0.88
CA ALA A 39 4.89 12.54 -0.53
C ALA A 39 5.32 13.60 0.49
N GLU A 40 4.90 14.84 0.27
CA GLU A 40 4.99 15.92 1.26
C GLU A 40 3.77 15.92 2.18
N ASN A 41 2.61 15.66 1.62
CA ASN A 41 1.34 15.67 2.32
C ASN A 41 0.67 14.30 2.21
N VAL A 42 0.17 13.82 3.34
CA VAL A 42 -0.64 12.61 3.41
C VAL A 42 -1.93 12.95 4.16
N TYR A 43 -3.07 12.64 3.55
CA TYR A 43 -4.40 12.88 4.09
C TYR A 43 -5.06 11.55 4.41
N VAL A 44 -5.66 11.47 5.59
CA VAL A 44 -6.43 10.30 6.03
C VAL A 44 -7.84 10.77 6.37
N ASP A 45 -8.80 10.43 5.53
CA ASP A 45 -10.20 10.81 5.68
C ASP A 45 -11.06 9.59 5.99
N LEU A 46 -11.95 9.72 6.96
CA LEU A 46 -12.90 8.69 7.38
C LEU A 46 -14.30 9.11 6.94
N THR A 47 -14.99 8.23 6.22
CA THR A 47 -16.38 8.46 5.80
C THR A 47 -17.31 7.53 6.55
N GLU A 48 -18.18 8.09 7.37
CA GLU A 48 -19.21 7.35 8.11
C GLU A 48 -20.50 7.24 7.31
N SER A 49 -21.26 6.20 7.59
CA SER A 49 -22.61 5.94 7.11
C SER A 49 -23.52 5.68 8.31
N GLU A 50 -24.82 5.50 8.07
CA GLU A 50 -25.78 5.13 9.12
C GLU A 50 -25.41 3.82 9.85
N LEU A 51 -24.65 2.94 9.19
CA LEU A 51 -24.20 1.66 9.75
C LEU A 51 -22.78 1.70 10.36
N GLY A 52 -22.18 2.90 10.43
CA GLY A 52 -20.81 3.11 10.89
C GLY A 52 -19.84 3.41 9.76
N LEU A 53 -18.55 3.17 10.00
CA LEU A 53 -17.47 3.53 9.07
C LEU A 53 -17.62 2.80 7.72
N SER A 54 -17.76 3.57 6.64
CA SER A 54 -17.98 3.04 5.29
C SER A 54 -16.69 3.01 4.46
N HIS A 55 -15.87 4.08 4.54
CA HIS A 55 -14.65 4.20 3.75
C HIS A 55 -13.55 4.87 4.56
N ILE A 56 -12.31 4.47 4.27
CA ILE A 56 -11.10 5.16 4.67
C ILE A 56 -10.38 5.55 3.38
N PHE A 57 -10.15 6.85 3.18
CA PHE A 57 -9.36 7.37 2.08
C PHE A 57 -7.98 7.76 2.59
N ILE A 58 -6.94 7.20 2.00
CA ILE A 58 -5.55 7.60 2.24
C ILE A 58 -5.03 8.17 0.92
N ARG A 59 -4.71 9.48 0.93
CA ARG A 59 -4.31 10.22 -0.27
C ARG A 59 -2.97 10.88 -0.03
N ASP A 60 -2.11 10.84 -1.04
CA ASP A 60 -0.78 11.47 -0.97
C ASP A 60 -0.44 12.19 -2.28
N ASP A 61 0.54 13.09 -2.20
CA ASP A 61 1.11 13.84 -3.32
C ASP A 61 2.48 13.29 -3.76
N GLY A 62 2.73 11.99 -3.50
CA GLY A 62 3.95 11.30 -3.88
C GLY A 62 4.01 10.90 -5.35
N ASN A 63 5.01 10.09 -5.68
CA ASN A 63 5.33 9.70 -7.06
C ASN A 63 4.35 8.66 -7.67
N GLY A 64 3.45 8.07 -6.87
CA GLY A 64 2.50 7.06 -7.33
C GLY A 64 3.13 5.72 -7.73
N ILE A 65 2.35 4.90 -8.43
CA ILE A 65 2.75 3.58 -8.95
C ILE A 65 2.49 3.55 -10.46
N PRO A 66 3.53 3.65 -11.30
CA PRO A 66 3.38 3.56 -12.75
C PRO A 66 2.65 2.27 -13.15
N TYR A 67 1.67 2.38 -14.04
CA TYR A 67 0.83 1.24 -14.46
C TYR A 67 1.65 0.01 -14.92
N GLU A 68 2.78 0.24 -15.61
CA GLU A 68 3.71 -0.82 -16.05
C GLU A 68 4.33 -1.63 -14.89
N ASN A 69 4.47 -1.00 -13.72
CA ASN A 69 5.00 -1.63 -12.52
C ASN A 69 3.92 -2.27 -11.66
N ALA A 70 2.64 -1.95 -11.91
CA ALA A 70 1.52 -2.43 -11.10
C ALA A 70 1.45 -3.96 -11.10
N GLU A 71 1.56 -4.62 -12.25
CA GLU A 71 1.53 -6.09 -12.32
C GLU A 71 2.61 -6.73 -11.44
N LYS A 72 3.86 -6.25 -11.54
CA LYS A 72 4.97 -6.75 -10.73
C LYS A 72 4.77 -6.49 -9.24
N LEU A 73 4.32 -5.28 -8.89
CA LEU A 73 4.11 -4.90 -7.49
C LEU A 73 2.92 -5.64 -6.89
N PHE A 74 1.83 -5.84 -7.61
CA PHE A 74 0.63 -6.48 -7.05
C PHE A 74 0.62 -8.00 -7.20
N SER A 75 1.44 -8.61 -8.07
CA SER A 75 1.54 -10.07 -8.19
C SER A 75 2.52 -10.70 -7.19
N SER A 76 3.62 -10.02 -6.86
CA SER A 76 4.65 -10.57 -5.96
C SER A 76 4.47 -10.11 -4.52
N LEU A 77 4.41 -11.07 -3.60
CA LEU A 77 4.32 -10.80 -2.18
C LEU A 77 5.68 -11.02 -1.52
N GLY A 78 6.47 -9.93 -1.48
CA GLY A 78 7.87 -9.96 -1.08
C GLY A 78 8.83 -9.67 -2.24
N GLY A 79 10.11 -9.46 -1.92
CA GLY A 79 11.12 -9.09 -2.91
C GLY A 79 11.17 -7.59 -3.21
N SER A 80 11.07 -6.77 -2.16
CA SER A 80 11.16 -5.31 -2.26
C SER A 80 12.29 -4.86 -3.19
N TRP A 81 11.95 -4.01 -4.15
CA TRP A 81 12.92 -3.21 -4.91
C TRP A 81 13.81 -2.34 -4.00
N LYS A 82 13.41 -2.16 -2.73
CA LYS A 82 14.15 -1.43 -1.69
C LYS A 82 15.21 -2.26 -0.96
N LYS A 83 15.45 -3.53 -1.33
CA LYS A 83 16.53 -4.31 -0.69
C LYS A 83 17.90 -3.64 -0.84
N ASP A 84 18.12 -2.94 -1.96
CA ASP A 84 19.37 -2.24 -2.26
C ASP A 84 19.24 -0.70 -2.23
N LYS A 85 18.03 -0.15 -2.07
CA LYS A 85 17.80 1.30 -1.97
C LYS A 85 17.51 1.68 -0.53
N VAL A 86 18.39 2.49 0.06
CA VAL A 86 18.22 3.05 1.41
C VAL A 86 17.43 4.36 1.39
N LEU A 87 17.45 5.05 0.25
CA LEU A 87 16.90 6.39 0.08
C LEU A 87 15.80 6.42 -0.99
N SER A 88 14.81 7.30 -0.81
CA SER A 88 13.77 7.60 -1.79
C SER A 88 14.33 8.27 -3.05
N GLU A 89 13.58 8.19 -4.15
CA GLU A 89 14.13 8.47 -5.49
C GLU A 89 14.42 9.95 -5.74
N ARG A 90 13.62 10.86 -5.18
CA ARG A 90 13.75 12.31 -5.45
C ARG A 90 14.24 13.09 -4.25
N LYS A 91 13.73 12.80 -3.06
CA LYS A 91 14.05 13.59 -1.85
C LYS A 91 15.12 12.95 -0.96
N SER A 92 15.67 11.81 -1.35
CA SER A 92 16.73 11.10 -0.61
C SER A 92 16.38 10.84 0.86
N ARG A 93 15.12 10.46 1.13
CA ARG A 93 14.63 10.16 2.48
C ARG A 93 14.89 8.69 2.83
N PHE A 94 15.21 8.40 4.08
CA PHE A 94 15.35 7.01 4.53
C PHE A 94 14.02 6.25 4.37
N LEU A 95 14.06 5.13 3.66
CA LEU A 95 12.88 4.31 3.40
C LEU A 95 12.47 3.48 4.63
N HIS A 96 11.18 3.50 4.96
CA HIS A 96 10.62 2.83 6.15
C HIS A 96 10.32 1.33 5.91
N GLY A 97 10.21 0.88 4.66
CA GLY A 97 9.87 -0.51 4.33
C GLY A 97 10.96 -1.31 3.60
N LYS A 98 11.30 -2.52 4.09
CA LYS A 98 12.28 -3.43 3.45
C LYS A 98 11.69 -4.67 2.79
N GLU A 99 10.47 -5.05 3.15
CA GLU A 99 9.92 -6.35 2.74
C GLU A 99 8.96 -6.25 1.55
N GLY A 100 8.51 -5.05 1.20
CA GLY A 100 7.64 -4.84 0.03
C GLY A 100 6.23 -5.39 0.22
N GLN A 101 5.79 -5.48 1.47
CA GLN A 101 4.54 -6.16 1.87
C GLN A 101 3.48 -5.21 2.43
N GLY A 102 3.86 -3.99 2.83
CA GLY A 102 2.99 -3.04 3.54
C GLY A 102 1.67 -2.74 2.83
N ARG A 103 1.65 -2.72 1.49
CA ARG A 103 0.42 -2.49 0.70
C ARG A 103 -0.69 -3.51 0.95
N PHE A 104 -0.35 -4.76 1.27
CA PHE A 104 -1.34 -5.80 1.57
C PHE A 104 -1.93 -5.69 2.99
N LYS A 105 -1.31 -4.89 3.88
CA LYS A 105 -1.91 -4.59 5.20
C LYS A 105 -3.24 -3.85 5.07
N ALA A 106 -3.52 -3.22 3.93
CA ALA A 106 -4.83 -2.64 3.66
C ALA A 106 -5.99 -3.65 3.85
N PHE A 107 -5.75 -4.96 3.62
CA PHE A 107 -6.75 -6.00 3.82
C PHE A 107 -7.06 -6.31 5.30
N SER A 108 -6.29 -5.81 6.27
CA SER A 108 -6.71 -5.86 7.69
C SER A 108 -7.73 -4.77 8.05
N ILE A 109 -7.94 -3.80 7.15
CA ILE A 109 -8.90 -2.70 7.31
C ILE A 109 -10.22 -3.04 6.63
N GLY A 110 -10.18 -3.53 5.38
CA GLY A 110 -11.37 -3.75 4.57
C GLY A 110 -11.20 -4.86 3.55
N ARG A 111 -12.33 -5.45 3.13
CA ARG A 111 -12.36 -6.55 2.15
C ARG A 111 -12.09 -6.08 0.72
N TYR A 112 -12.45 -4.84 0.39
CA TYR A 112 -12.27 -4.25 -0.93
C TYR A 112 -11.34 -3.06 -0.81
N ILE A 113 -10.28 -3.05 -1.62
CA ILE A 113 -9.26 -2.01 -1.65
C ILE A 113 -9.12 -1.52 -3.08
N GLU A 114 -9.19 -0.21 -3.26
CA GLU A 114 -9.01 0.47 -4.54
C GLU A 114 -7.74 1.33 -4.49
N TRP A 115 -6.92 1.25 -5.54
CA TRP A 115 -5.75 2.08 -5.71
C TRP A 115 -5.98 3.00 -6.91
N ASN A 116 -5.98 4.30 -6.67
CA ASN A 116 -6.01 5.32 -7.73
C ASN A 116 -4.65 6.02 -7.74
N THR A 117 -3.86 5.77 -8.79
CA THR A 117 -2.46 6.20 -8.87
C THR A 117 -2.00 6.30 -10.33
N THR A 118 -0.89 7.00 -10.57
CA THR A 118 -0.31 7.32 -11.89
C THR A 118 0.79 6.35 -12.30
#